data_AF-X6P7Y9-F1
#
_entry.id   AF-X6P7Y9-F1
#
_cell.length_a   1.000
_cell.length_b   1.000
_cell.length_c   1.000
_cell.angle_alpha   90.00
_cell.angle_beta   90.00
_cell.angle_gamma   90.00
#
_symmetry.space_group_name_H-M   'P 1'
#
loop_
_entity.id
_entity.type
_entity.pdbx_description
1 polymer ?
#
loop_
_entity_poly.entity_id
_entity_poly.type
_entity_poly.pdbx_seq_one_letter_code
_entity_poly.pdbx_strand_id
1 'polypeptide(L)'
;KKGNMQIYNEPLNPYSMTLKKGLQHLKHQFQARQYYMSGEDELVNFKCEFDKCEPPIPSNTNEDVLLDDIYTLFPHYPNMQVHWKIEVSFIVPYKRTIDIGRNNLPKNVPFQDISLNQKTKFNPLLYECDLHRLKLIEDTVFLINQKSNSGLQLLLHEVIKNGFLHDLIIDRLSISRKKIKKQINYNEKNPNELILNDLILTILNELKILYHDDIHKQMGYPLQLHQICAILLYCGKSCNENFSYEQIQFRHHNWPYLDGYMQEAIRILHKHERREENEMEVYCGLKNVRLENIKEIKSGFFISHVSTSDDIQVAQMYRSHQGCILHFHPSMRRSNWIDSCDVSWISPFKHEREILFSRSFVGNFDERKHTRISAWNAKVESEDEYTQMILLTWTRYDQFIQQTMNISKILNHSMDLNLIYTILVTVKENMFKYFIFI
;
A
#
# COMPACT_ATOMS: atom_id res chain seq x y z
N LYS A 1 -15.62 21.15 3.65
CA LYS A 1 -15.21 19.72 3.61
C LYS A 1 -14.74 19.39 2.20
N LYS A 2 -13.46 19.63 1.89
CA LYS A 2 -12.84 19.18 0.64
C LYS A 2 -12.36 17.76 0.89
N GLY A 3 -12.99 16.76 0.27
CA GLY A 3 -12.29 15.49 0.05
C GLY A 3 -11.03 15.77 -0.77
N ASN A 4 -10.01 14.92 -0.70
CA ASN A 4 -8.78 15.06 -1.48
C ASN A 4 -9.11 15.26 -2.97
N MET A 5 -9.21 16.53 -3.39
CA MET A 5 -9.51 16.91 -4.76
C MET A 5 -8.17 17.17 -5.39
N GLN A 6 -7.67 16.19 -6.15
CA GLN A 6 -6.48 16.38 -6.95
C GLN A 6 -6.84 17.32 -8.10
N ILE A 7 -6.08 18.39 -8.23
CA ILE A 7 -6.24 19.38 -9.29
C ILE A 7 -5.27 19.01 -10.40
N TYR A 8 -5.81 18.82 -11.59
CA TYR A 8 -5.04 18.54 -12.79
C TYR A 8 -5.28 19.64 -13.82
N ASN A 9 -4.20 20.15 -14.40
CA ASN A 9 -4.27 21.12 -15.47
C ASN A 9 -4.17 20.36 -16.80
N GLU A 10 -5.20 20.47 -17.63
CA GLU A 10 -5.23 19.84 -18.95
C GLU A 10 -5.63 20.89 -20.01
N PRO A 11 -4.82 21.11 -21.06
CA PRO A 11 -5.15 22.07 -22.10
C PRO A 11 -6.24 21.52 -23.02
N LEU A 12 -7.35 22.25 -23.15
CA LEU A 12 -8.45 21.96 -24.05
C LEU A 12 -8.66 23.14 -25.00
N ASN A 13 -8.83 22.90 -26.30
CA ASN A 13 -9.11 23.97 -27.27
C ASN A 13 -10.63 24.18 -27.39
N PRO A 14 -11.19 25.31 -26.91
CA PRO A 14 -12.63 25.47 -26.86
C PRO A 14 -13.29 25.63 -28.25
N TYR A 15 -12.54 26.11 -29.24
CA TYR A 15 -13.04 26.43 -30.59
C TYR A 15 -13.13 25.21 -31.52
N SER A 16 -12.45 24.11 -31.20
CA SER A 16 -12.39 22.91 -32.06
C SER A 16 -12.91 21.65 -31.39
N MET A 17 -13.22 21.73 -30.09
CA MET A 17 -13.55 20.58 -29.27
C MET A 17 -14.95 20.73 -28.69
N THR A 18 -15.75 19.67 -28.84
CA THR A 18 -17.07 19.57 -28.22
C THR A 18 -16.95 19.10 -26.77
N LEU A 19 -18.00 19.27 -25.97
CA LEU A 19 -18.05 18.75 -24.60
C LEU A 19 -17.73 17.24 -24.56
N LYS A 20 -18.32 16.47 -25.48
CA LYS A 20 -18.07 15.03 -25.66
C LYS A 20 -16.60 14.72 -25.92
N LYS A 21 -15.98 15.41 -26.88
CA LYS A 21 -14.55 15.23 -27.21
C LYS A 21 -13.66 15.60 -26.01
N GLY A 22 -14.00 16.64 -25.26
CA GLY A 22 -13.27 17.02 -24.05
C GLY A 22 -13.37 15.99 -22.94
N LEU A 23 -14.56 15.48 -22.66
CA LEU A 23 -14.77 14.42 -21.68
C LEU A 23 -14.03 13.13 -22.08
N GLN A 24 -14.04 12.77 -23.37
CA GLN A 24 -13.28 11.63 -23.89
C GLN A 24 -11.77 11.81 -23.76
N HIS A 25 -11.24 13.00 -24.08
CA HIS A 25 -9.83 13.34 -23.88
C HIS A 25 -9.42 13.18 -22.42
N LEU A 26 -10.20 13.77 -21.49
CA LEU A 26 -9.93 13.66 -20.06
C LEU A 26 -9.99 12.22 -19.57
N LYS A 27 -10.98 11.43 -20.03
CA LYS A 27 -11.07 9.99 -19.74
C LYS A 27 -9.79 9.25 -20.13
N HIS A 28 -9.27 9.47 -21.34
CA HIS A 28 -8.00 8.86 -21.78
C HIS A 28 -6.81 9.33 -20.94
N GLN A 29 -6.73 10.62 -20.60
CA GLN A 29 -5.66 11.15 -19.75
C GLN A 29 -5.68 10.52 -18.36
N PHE A 30 -6.85 10.41 -17.73
CA PHE A 30 -6.99 9.74 -16.44
C PHE A 30 -6.61 8.27 -16.52
N GLN A 31 -7.03 7.55 -17.57
CA GLN A 31 -6.70 6.14 -17.76
C GLN A 31 -5.18 5.93 -17.91
N ALA A 32 -4.51 6.75 -18.72
CA ALA A 32 -3.06 6.68 -18.89
C ALA A 32 -2.30 6.97 -17.59
N ARG A 33 -2.74 7.98 -16.82
CA ARG A 33 -2.14 8.33 -15.53
C ARG A 33 -2.34 7.21 -14.51
N GLN A 34 -3.55 6.67 -14.41
CA GLN A 34 -3.85 5.65 -13.43
C GLN A 34 -3.10 4.34 -13.72
N TYR A 35 -3.00 3.97 -15.00
CA TYR A 35 -2.21 2.83 -15.45
C TYR A 35 -0.74 3.00 -15.05
N TYR A 36 -0.17 4.18 -15.27
CA TYR A 36 1.21 4.48 -14.88
C TYR A 36 1.42 4.44 -13.36
N MET A 37 0.45 4.95 -12.58
CA MET A 37 0.57 5.04 -11.12
C MET A 37 0.35 3.72 -10.39
N SER A 38 -0.49 2.84 -10.91
CA SER A 38 -0.90 1.63 -10.17
C SER A 38 -1.33 0.44 -11.02
N GLY A 39 -1.11 0.47 -12.34
CA GLY A 39 -1.49 -0.64 -13.23
C GLY A 39 -3.00 -0.80 -13.46
N GLU A 40 -3.83 0.10 -12.92
CA GLU A 40 -5.28 0.13 -13.13
C GLU A 40 -5.61 0.86 -14.42
N ASP A 41 -6.25 0.19 -15.38
CA ASP A 41 -6.66 0.77 -16.66
C ASP A 41 -8.10 0.43 -17.05
N GLU A 42 -8.83 -0.35 -16.25
CA GLU A 42 -10.24 -0.62 -16.49
C GLU A 42 -11.08 0.44 -15.79
N LEU A 43 -11.80 1.23 -16.58
CA LEU A 43 -12.63 2.31 -16.07
C LEU A 43 -13.97 1.75 -15.58
N VAL A 44 -14.26 1.92 -14.30
CA VAL A 44 -15.55 1.57 -13.68
C VAL A 44 -16.55 2.72 -13.77
N ASN A 45 -16.09 3.92 -13.43
CA ASN A 45 -16.95 5.09 -13.32
C ASN A 45 -16.23 6.33 -13.86
N PHE A 46 -16.93 7.09 -14.68
CA PHE A 46 -16.51 8.40 -15.14
C PHE A 46 -17.74 9.30 -15.20
N LYS A 47 -17.82 10.26 -14.27
CA LYS A 47 -18.97 11.14 -14.13
C LYS A 47 -18.50 12.57 -13.93
N CYS A 48 -18.89 13.47 -14.82
CA CYS A 48 -18.68 14.90 -14.63
C CYS A 48 -19.88 15.49 -13.87
N GLU A 49 -19.62 16.13 -12.73
CA GLU A 49 -20.64 16.81 -11.91
C GLU A 49 -20.84 18.24 -12.45
N PHE A 50 -21.60 18.36 -13.54
CA PHE A 50 -21.80 19.62 -14.28
C PHE A 50 -22.24 20.81 -13.41
N ASP A 51 -23.10 20.57 -12.42
CA ASP A 51 -23.59 21.55 -11.45
C ASP A 51 -22.51 22.07 -10.49
N LYS A 52 -21.38 21.36 -10.41
CA LYS A 52 -20.24 21.67 -9.53
C LYS A 52 -18.98 22.04 -10.30
N CYS A 53 -19.07 22.15 -11.62
CA CYS A 53 -18.03 22.77 -12.43
C CYS A 53 -18.01 24.29 -12.20
N GLU A 54 -16.87 24.93 -12.45
CA GLU A 54 -16.71 26.38 -12.34
C GLU A 54 -16.13 26.94 -13.66
N PRO A 55 -16.92 27.66 -14.48
CA PRO A 55 -18.37 27.86 -14.32
C PRO A 55 -19.20 26.58 -14.53
N PRO A 56 -20.43 26.51 -14.00
CA PRO A 56 -21.28 25.33 -14.11
C PRO A 56 -21.72 25.08 -15.55
N ILE A 57 -21.77 23.82 -15.94
CA ILE A 57 -22.28 23.40 -17.24
C ILE A 57 -23.79 23.13 -17.07
N PRO A 58 -24.68 23.67 -17.92
CA PRO A 58 -26.10 23.36 -17.83
C PRO A 58 -26.37 21.85 -17.97
N SER A 59 -27.19 21.29 -17.09
CA SER A 59 -27.48 19.83 -17.09
C SER A 59 -28.16 19.31 -18.36
N ASN A 60 -28.78 20.20 -19.13
CA ASN A 60 -29.44 19.93 -20.40
C ASN A 60 -28.56 20.24 -21.63
N THR A 61 -27.28 20.56 -21.44
CA THR A 61 -26.34 20.81 -22.53
C THR A 61 -26.14 19.54 -23.35
N ASN A 62 -26.33 19.63 -24.67
CA ASN A 62 -25.99 18.56 -25.59
C ASN A 62 -24.45 18.40 -25.64
N GLU A 63 -23.94 17.19 -25.44
CA GLU A 63 -22.50 16.93 -25.42
C GLU A 63 -21.79 17.21 -26.77
N ASP A 64 -22.54 17.27 -27.88
CA ASP A 64 -21.98 17.60 -29.19
C ASP A 64 -21.79 19.12 -29.42
N VAL A 65 -22.15 19.97 -28.45
CA VAL A 65 -21.93 21.43 -28.50
C VAL A 65 -20.45 21.76 -28.29
N LEU A 66 -19.95 22.79 -28.99
CA LEU A 66 -18.57 23.27 -28.80
C LEU A 66 -18.39 23.83 -27.39
N LEU A 67 -17.19 23.64 -26.83
CA LEU A 67 -16.88 24.24 -25.54
C LEU A 67 -16.95 25.78 -25.61
N ASP A 68 -16.62 26.39 -26.74
CA ASP A 68 -16.81 27.82 -27.01
C ASP A 68 -18.26 28.26 -26.77
N ASP A 69 -19.24 27.57 -27.36
CA ASP A 69 -20.66 27.88 -27.21
C ASP A 69 -21.15 27.75 -25.75
N ILE A 70 -20.55 26.85 -24.97
CA ILE A 70 -20.88 26.68 -23.55
C ILE A 70 -20.36 27.86 -22.73
N TYR A 71 -19.13 28.31 -23.01
CA TYR A 71 -18.44 29.28 -22.16
C TYR A 71 -18.50 30.73 -22.64
N THR A 72 -18.94 30.99 -23.88
CA THR A 72 -18.96 32.34 -24.49
C THR A 72 -19.79 33.35 -23.72
N LEU A 73 -20.81 32.90 -22.98
CA LEU A 73 -21.68 33.76 -22.18
C LEU A 73 -21.09 34.17 -20.82
N PHE A 74 -19.95 33.59 -20.41
CA PHE A 74 -19.33 33.92 -19.14
C PHE A 74 -18.39 35.12 -19.24
N PRO A 75 -18.39 36.02 -18.23
CA PRO A 75 -17.45 37.13 -18.18
C PRO A 75 -16.01 36.64 -18.32
N HIS A 76 -15.20 37.42 -19.04
CA HIS A 76 -13.77 37.17 -19.28
C HIS A 76 -13.43 36.00 -20.24
N TYR A 77 -14.40 35.38 -20.91
CA TYR A 77 -14.12 34.50 -22.04
C TYR A 77 -13.37 35.26 -23.16
N PRO A 78 -12.33 34.68 -23.81
CA PRO A 78 -11.79 33.32 -23.63
C PRO A 78 -10.73 33.19 -22.52
N ASN A 79 -10.33 34.29 -21.88
CA ASN A 79 -9.27 34.35 -20.87
C ASN A 79 -9.79 34.00 -19.46
N MET A 80 -10.38 32.82 -19.31
CA MET A 80 -10.89 32.34 -18.02
C MET A 80 -10.37 30.94 -17.67
N GLN A 81 -10.28 30.64 -16.37
CA GLN A 81 -9.95 29.31 -15.89
C GLN A 81 -11.24 28.51 -15.68
N VAL A 82 -11.32 27.35 -16.31
CA VAL A 82 -12.45 26.43 -16.19
C VAL A 82 -12.04 25.24 -15.33
N HIS A 83 -12.84 24.92 -14.31
CA HIS A 83 -12.65 23.78 -13.43
C HIS A 83 -13.76 22.76 -13.65
N TRP A 84 -13.40 21.58 -14.16
CA TRP A 84 -14.34 20.46 -14.26
C TRP A 84 -14.20 19.56 -13.06
N LYS A 85 -15.34 19.26 -12.42
CA LYS A 85 -15.37 18.33 -11.30
C LYS A 85 -15.76 16.94 -11.81
N ILE A 86 -14.79 16.04 -11.87
CA ILE A 86 -14.96 14.70 -12.43
C ILE A 86 -14.71 13.66 -11.34
N GLU A 87 -15.67 12.76 -11.17
CA GLU A 87 -15.52 11.53 -10.40
C GLU A 87 -15.05 10.43 -11.34
N VAL A 88 -13.88 9.87 -11.04
CA VAL A 88 -13.29 8.78 -11.81
C VAL A 88 -12.93 7.63 -10.88
N SER A 89 -13.16 6.41 -11.33
CA SER A 89 -12.76 5.20 -10.61
C SER A 89 -12.26 4.16 -11.60
N PHE A 90 -11.11 3.57 -11.28
CA PHE A 90 -10.47 2.52 -12.05
C PHE A 90 -10.23 1.30 -11.19
N ILE A 91 -10.03 0.17 -11.87
CA ILE A 91 -9.70 -1.12 -11.28
C ILE A 91 -8.59 -1.77 -12.10
N VAL A 92 -7.92 -2.75 -11.49
CA VAL A 92 -7.05 -3.67 -12.22
C VAL A 92 -7.95 -4.67 -12.96
N PRO A 93 -7.80 -4.86 -14.28
CA PRO A 93 -8.52 -5.88 -15.00
C PRO A 93 -8.23 -7.26 -14.42
N TYR A 94 -9.27 -8.08 -14.31
CA TYR A 94 -9.16 -9.42 -13.72
C TYR A 94 -8.04 -10.27 -14.33
N LYS A 95 -7.78 -10.16 -15.64
CA LYS A 95 -6.68 -10.86 -16.33
C LYS A 95 -5.26 -10.48 -15.87
N ARG A 96 -5.10 -9.33 -15.20
CA ARG A 96 -3.84 -8.82 -14.64
C ARG A 96 -3.83 -8.85 -13.10
N THR A 97 -4.78 -9.57 -12.51
CA THR A 97 -4.74 -9.89 -11.10
C THR A 97 -4.15 -11.29 -10.90
N ILE A 98 -3.64 -11.53 -9.70
CA ILE A 98 -3.07 -12.80 -9.27
C ILE A 98 -4.01 -13.48 -8.28
N ASP A 99 -4.19 -14.78 -8.47
CA ASP A 99 -4.82 -15.64 -7.49
C ASP A 99 -3.88 -15.79 -6.28
N ILE A 100 -4.48 -15.93 -5.11
CA ILE A 100 -3.82 -16.14 -3.83
C ILE A 100 -3.67 -17.64 -3.54
N GLY A 101 -4.39 -18.49 -4.28
CA GLY A 101 -4.25 -19.95 -4.25
C GLY A 101 -2.84 -20.41 -4.64
N ARG A 102 -1.98 -20.62 -3.64
CA ARG A 102 -0.62 -21.15 -3.87
C ARG A 102 -0.67 -22.65 -4.12
N ASN A 103 -0.80 -23.04 -5.38
CA ASN A 103 -0.57 -24.42 -5.79
C ASN A 103 0.94 -24.71 -5.73
N ASN A 104 1.37 -25.55 -4.79
CA ASN A 104 2.64 -26.32 -4.82
C ASN A 104 3.90 -25.77 -4.11
N LEU A 105 3.84 -24.78 -3.21
CA LEU A 105 5.02 -24.51 -2.37
C LEU A 105 5.15 -25.60 -1.27
N PRO A 106 6.28 -26.32 -1.18
CA PRO A 106 6.46 -27.33 -0.14
C PRO A 106 6.50 -26.68 1.23
N LYS A 107 5.54 -27.03 2.09
CA LYS A 107 5.46 -26.56 3.49
C LYS A 107 6.62 -27.08 4.37
N ASN A 108 7.31 -28.13 3.91
CA ASN A 108 8.30 -28.86 4.70
C ASN A 108 9.68 -28.80 4.05
N VAL A 109 10.33 -27.64 4.04
CA VAL A 109 11.78 -27.58 3.79
C VAL A 109 12.47 -27.63 5.16
N PRO A 110 13.40 -28.57 5.42
CA PRO A 110 14.16 -28.61 6.66
C PRO A 110 14.89 -27.28 6.84
N PHE A 111 14.50 -26.55 7.89
CA PHE A 111 15.02 -25.22 8.17
C PHE A 111 16.49 -25.30 8.57
N GLN A 112 17.35 -24.55 7.89
CA GLN A 112 18.67 -24.22 8.42
C GLN A 112 18.49 -23.18 9.52
N ASP A 113 19.22 -23.34 10.63
CA ASP A 113 19.26 -22.38 11.72
C ASP A 113 19.60 -20.98 11.18
N ILE A 114 18.56 -20.19 10.89
CA ILE A 114 18.71 -18.76 10.71
C ILE A 114 19.22 -18.28 12.05
N SER A 115 20.45 -17.75 12.06
CA SER A 115 21.01 -17.08 13.22
C SER A 115 20.04 -15.98 13.62
N LEU A 116 19.14 -16.31 14.54
CA LEU A 116 18.22 -15.41 15.22
C LEU A 116 19.07 -14.54 16.14
N ASN A 117 19.90 -13.70 15.51
CA ASN A 117 20.58 -12.59 16.15
C ASN A 117 19.55 -11.84 16.98
N GLN A 118 19.97 -11.33 18.14
CA GLN A 118 19.16 -10.74 19.19
C GLN A 118 18.16 -9.70 18.66
N LYS A 119 17.02 -10.16 18.10
CA LYS A 119 15.95 -9.28 17.67
C LYS A 119 15.45 -8.55 18.90
N THR A 120 15.54 -7.23 18.85
CA THR A 120 15.00 -6.33 19.87
C THR A 120 13.49 -6.56 19.97
N LYS A 121 12.91 -6.23 21.13
CA LYS A 121 11.46 -6.31 21.34
C LYS A 121 10.77 -5.39 20.33
N PHE A 122 10.10 -5.98 19.34
CA PHE A 122 9.41 -5.26 18.27
C PHE A 122 7.90 -5.35 18.48
N ASN A 123 7.27 -4.22 18.78
CA ASN A 123 5.81 -4.11 18.88
C ASN A 123 5.30 -3.17 17.77
N PRO A 124 4.67 -3.68 16.70
CA PRO A 124 4.20 -2.86 15.59
C PRO A 124 2.86 -2.17 15.87
N LEU A 125 2.23 -2.41 17.03
CA LEU A 125 0.89 -1.92 17.33
C LEU A 125 0.92 -0.51 17.91
N LEU A 126 0.04 0.35 17.40
CA LEU A 126 -0.31 1.64 17.98
C LEU A 126 -1.75 1.66 18.44
N TYR A 127 -2.00 2.51 19.43
CA TYR A 127 -3.32 2.71 19.99
C TYR A 127 -3.97 3.97 19.42
N GLU A 128 -5.29 4.09 19.59
CA GLU A 128 -6.07 5.23 19.10
C GLU A 128 -5.48 6.59 19.55
N CYS A 129 -4.92 6.68 20.76
CA CYS A 129 -4.29 7.89 21.27
C CYS A 129 -3.03 8.33 20.50
N ASP A 130 -2.39 7.43 19.75
CA ASP A 130 -1.16 7.71 19.00
C ASP A 130 -1.43 8.23 17.57
N LEU A 131 -2.69 8.39 17.17
CA LEU A 131 -3.06 8.84 15.81
C LEU A 131 -2.40 10.17 15.43
N HIS A 132 -2.30 11.10 16.39
CA HIS A 132 -1.64 12.39 16.17
C HIS A 132 -0.16 12.24 15.82
N ARG A 133 0.53 11.23 16.36
CA ARG A 133 1.95 10.96 16.07
C ARG A 133 2.13 10.41 14.66
N LEU A 134 1.23 9.52 14.23
CA LEU A 134 1.22 9.01 12.86
C LEU A 134 1.03 10.15 11.85
N LYS A 135 0.13 11.09 12.13
CA LYS A 135 -0.07 12.25 11.28
C LYS A 135 1.19 13.11 11.13
N LEU A 136 1.91 13.35 12.22
CA LEU A 136 3.19 14.08 12.20
C LEU A 136 4.27 13.36 11.38
N ILE A 137 4.31 12.03 11.47
CA ILE A 137 5.20 11.20 10.63
C ILE A 137 4.90 11.45 9.15
N GLU A 138 3.63 11.38 8.77
CA GLU A 138 3.23 11.53 7.36
C GLU A 138 3.51 12.90 6.80
N ASP A 139 3.17 13.95 7.56
CA ASP A 139 3.47 15.33 7.16
C ASP A 139 4.98 15.51 6.92
N THR A 140 5.82 14.87 7.74
CA THR A 140 7.28 14.94 7.61
C THR A 140 7.80 14.15 6.41
N VAL A 141 7.37 12.89 6.24
CA VAL A 141 7.84 12.01 5.15
C VAL A 141 7.37 12.53 3.79
N PHE A 142 6.14 13.01 3.70
CA PHE A 142 5.57 13.52 2.44
C PHE A 142 6.30 14.76 1.90
N LEU A 143 6.83 15.61 2.78
CA LEU A 143 7.61 16.80 2.40
C LEU A 143 8.96 16.43 1.75
N ILE A 144 9.52 15.26 2.07
CA ILE A 144 10.85 14.84 1.61
C ILE A 144 10.80 14.26 0.18
N ASN A 145 9.71 13.58 -0.18
CA ASN A 145 9.62 12.76 -1.41
C ASN A 145 9.46 13.55 -2.74
N GLN A 146 9.48 14.89 -2.74
CA GLN A 146 9.08 15.69 -3.91
C GLN A 146 10.23 16.16 -4.84
N LYS A 147 11.49 15.78 -4.62
CA LYS A 147 12.65 16.55 -5.15
C LYS A 147 13.65 15.85 -6.08
N SER A 148 13.38 14.67 -6.64
CA SER A 148 14.37 14.03 -7.53
C SER A 148 13.76 13.23 -8.68
N ASN A 149 14.54 13.13 -9.76
CA ASN A 149 14.20 12.49 -11.01
C ASN A 149 14.46 10.97 -11.04
N SER A 150 15.03 10.36 -9.99
CA SER A 150 15.35 8.92 -9.97
C SER A 150 15.13 8.29 -8.60
N GLY A 151 13.99 7.61 -8.42
CA GLY A 151 13.63 7.00 -7.14
C GLY A 151 14.62 5.93 -6.66
N LEU A 152 15.25 5.19 -7.58
CA LEU A 152 16.23 4.16 -7.23
C LEU A 152 17.53 4.76 -6.70
N GLN A 153 18.00 5.88 -7.26
CA GLN A 153 19.17 6.59 -6.73
C GLN A 153 18.92 7.08 -5.30
N LEU A 154 17.74 7.66 -5.04
CA LEU A 154 17.35 8.12 -3.70
C LEU A 154 17.36 7.00 -2.67
N LEU A 155 16.73 5.87 -3.00
CA LEU A 155 16.63 4.71 -2.11
C LEU A 155 18.02 4.13 -1.79
N LEU A 156 18.84 3.88 -2.81
CA LEU A 156 20.17 3.32 -2.58
C LEU A 156 21.10 4.32 -1.86
N HIS A 157 20.96 5.62 -2.13
CA HIS A 157 21.68 6.65 -1.40
C HIS A 157 21.33 6.65 0.09
N GLU A 158 20.04 6.57 0.43
CA GLU A 158 19.54 6.48 1.80
C GLU A 158 20.13 5.26 2.54
N VAL A 159 20.10 4.08 1.90
CA VAL A 159 20.67 2.84 2.48
C VAL A 159 22.18 3.00 2.75
N ILE A 160 22.94 3.61 1.82
CA ILE A 160 24.38 3.86 1.99
C ILE A 160 24.64 4.90 3.09
N LYS A 161 23.81 5.94 3.16
CA LYS A 161 23.88 7.00 4.18
C LYS A 161 23.66 6.43 5.57
N ASN A 162 22.71 5.51 5.72
CA ASN A 162 22.42 4.82 6.97
C ASN A 162 23.40 3.68 7.30
N GLY A 163 24.47 3.51 6.51
CA GLY A 163 25.57 2.61 6.83
C GLY A 163 25.46 1.19 6.29
N PHE A 164 24.44 0.91 5.46
CA PHE A 164 24.10 -0.42 4.95
C PHE A 164 24.59 -0.67 3.52
N LEU A 165 25.77 -0.14 3.17
CA LEU A 165 26.36 -0.37 1.84
C LEU A 165 26.58 -1.87 1.57
N HIS A 166 26.85 -2.69 2.59
CA HIS A 166 27.05 -4.13 2.43
C HIS A 166 25.80 -4.86 1.94
N ASP A 167 24.60 -4.36 2.24
CA ASP A 167 23.35 -4.96 1.75
C ASP A 167 23.14 -4.75 0.23
N LEU A 168 23.87 -3.81 -0.37
CA LEU A 168 23.77 -3.47 -1.80
C LEU A 168 24.81 -4.19 -2.67
N ILE A 169 25.77 -4.86 -2.05
CA ILE A 169 26.93 -5.49 -2.70
C ILE A 169 27.07 -6.95 -2.25
N ILE A 170 27.90 -7.74 -2.92
CA ILE A 170 28.28 -9.08 -2.46
C ILE A 170 29.52 -8.97 -1.54
N ASP A 171 29.50 -9.63 -0.39
CA ASP A 171 30.58 -9.65 0.62
C ASP A 171 31.97 -10.08 0.09
N ARG A 172 32.03 -10.68 -1.10
CA ARG A 172 33.27 -11.18 -1.72
C ARG A 172 34.19 -10.09 -2.27
N LEU A 173 33.78 -8.83 -2.27
CA LEU A 173 34.65 -7.74 -2.67
C LEU A 173 35.63 -7.44 -1.52
N SER A 174 36.90 -7.85 -1.66
CA SER A 174 38.02 -7.45 -0.79
C SER A 174 38.37 -5.95 -0.87
N ILE A 175 37.44 -5.14 -1.40
CA ILE A 175 37.58 -3.73 -1.68
C ILE A 175 37.08 -2.94 -0.46
N SER A 176 37.85 -1.96 -0.01
CA SER A 176 37.43 -1.12 1.12
C SER A 176 36.17 -0.31 0.79
N ARG A 177 35.26 -0.14 1.77
CA ARG A 177 34.04 0.68 1.63
C ARG A 177 34.30 2.08 1.05
N LYS A 178 35.46 2.69 1.39
CA LYS A 178 35.89 3.99 0.85
C LYS A 178 36.14 3.94 -0.66
N LYS A 179 36.76 2.87 -1.18
CA LYS A 179 36.99 2.68 -2.62
C LYS A 179 35.67 2.47 -3.36
N ILE A 180 34.75 1.67 -2.81
CA ILE A 180 33.42 1.46 -3.39
C ILE A 180 32.65 2.79 -3.49
N LYS A 181 32.56 3.55 -2.39
CA LYS A 181 31.91 4.87 -2.37
C LYS A 181 32.49 5.83 -3.43
N LYS A 182 33.82 5.80 -3.66
CA LYS A 182 34.45 6.59 -4.72
C LYS A 182 34.05 6.13 -6.13
N GLN A 183 33.97 4.81 -6.38
CA GLN A 183 33.62 4.26 -7.70
C GLN A 183 32.16 4.53 -8.09
N ILE A 184 31.24 4.54 -7.11
CA ILE A 184 29.83 4.87 -7.34
C ILE A 184 29.54 6.37 -7.21
N ASN A 185 30.58 7.21 -7.07
CA ASN A 185 30.45 8.65 -6.89
C ASN A 185 29.47 9.04 -5.76
N TYR A 186 29.57 8.39 -4.60
CA TYR A 186 28.70 8.66 -3.47
C TYR A 186 29.00 10.05 -2.88
N ASN A 187 28.04 10.98 -3.02
CA ASN A 187 28.04 12.29 -2.39
C ASN A 187 26.94 12.34 -1.33
N GLU A 188 27.31 12.46 -0.05
CA GLU A 188 26.36 12.47 1.07
C GLU A 188 25.26 13.54 0.98
N LYS A 189 25.54 14.67 0.32
CA LYS A 189 24.61 15.80 0.21
C LYS A 189 23.75 15.75 -1.05
N ASN A 190 24.17 15.01 -2.08
CA ASN A 190 23.50 14.99 -3.37
C ASN A 190 23.26 13.56 -3.86
N PRO A 191 22.04 13.02 -3.69
CA PRO A 191 21.73 11.66 -4.14
C PRO A 191 21.73 11.50 -5.66
N ASN A 192 21.55 12.58 -6.44
CA ASN A 192 21.50 12.52 -7.90
C ASN A 192 22.87 12.21 -8.53
N GLU A 193 23.96 12.37 -7.78
CA GLU A 193 25.33 12.07 -8.22
C GLU A 193 25.68 10.58 -8.13
N LEU A 194 24.86 9.77 -7.45
CA LEU A 194 25.11 8.36 -7.24
C LEU A 194 25.06 7.59 -8.57
N ILE A 195 26.16 6.96 -8.96
CA ILE A 195 26.23 6.15 -10.18
C ILE A 195 25.67 4.75 -9.89
N LEU A 196 24.61 4.37 -10.59
CA LEU A 196 24.03 3.03 -10.55
C LEU A 196 24.85 2.09 -11.45
N ASN A 197 25.82 1.39 -10.87
CA ASN A 197 26.67 0.42 -11.56
C ASN A 197 26.40 -0.99 -11.00
N ASP A 198 25.85 -1.89 -11.82
CA ASP A 198 25.45 -3.25 -11.45
C ASP A 198 26.61 -4.24 -11.28
N LEU A 199 27.82 -3.88 -11.74
CA LEU A 199 29.05 -4.61 -11.42
C LEU A 199 29.52 -4.36 -9.98
N ILE A 200 29.10 -3.23 -9.40
CA ILE A 200 29.46 -2.84 -8.03
C ILE A 200 28.27 -3.07 -7.08
N LEU A 201 27.12 -2.47 -7.39
CA LEU A 201 25.86 -2.58 -6.67
C LEU A 201 25.10 -3.79 -7.19
N THR A 202 25.53 -4.97 -6.76
CA THR A 202 25.03 -6.27 -7.27
C THR A 202 23.54 -6.47 -7.04
N ILE A 203 22.93 -5.77 -6.08
CA ILE A 203 21.47 -5.75 -5.88
C ILE A 203 20.73 -5.38 -7.17
N LEU A 204 21.31 -4.55 -8.04
CA LEU A 204 20.71 -4.16 -9.32
C LEU A 204 20.48 -5.36 -10.24
N ASN A 205 21.30 -6.40 -10.15
CA ASN A 205 21.10 -7.64 -10.92
C ASN A 205 19.90 -8.43 -10.39
N GLU A 206 19.75 -8.51 -9.06
CA GLU A 206 18.57 -9.12 -8.42
C GLU A 206 17.29 -8.37 -8.85
N LEU A 207 17.32 -7.03 -8.88
CA LEU A 207 16.19 -6.23 -9.33
C LEU A 207 15.81 -6.47 -10.79
N LYS A 208 16.78 -6.61 -11.70
CA LYS A 208 16.52 -6.89 -13.12
C LYS A 208 15.82 -8.24 -13.28
N ILE A 209 16.25 -9.26 -12.53
CA ILE A 209 15.63 -10.58 -12.54
C ILE A 209 14.19 -10.49 -12.04
N LEU A 210 13.98 -9.88 -10.87
CA LEU A 210 12.66 -9.72 -10.25
C LEU A 210 11.71 -8.85 -11.09
N TYR A 211 12.22 -7.82 -11.76
CA TYR A 211 11.42 -6.99 -12.65
C TYR A 211 10.84 -7.80 -13.81
N HIS A 212 11.56 -8.81 -14.29
CA HIS A 212 11.13 -9.71 -15.36
C HIS A 212 10.50 -11.01 -14.85
N ASP A 213 10.18 -11.11 -13.55
CA ASP A 213 9.47 -12.25 -13.00
C ASP A 213 8.10 -12.42 -13.66
N ASP A 214 7.68 -13.67 -13.88
CA ASP A 214 6.43 -13.99 -14.57
C ASP A 214 5.21 -13.47 -13.81
N ILE A 215 5.26 -13.40 -12.48
CA ILE A 215 4.17 -12.84 -11.66
C ILE A 215 4.07 -11.32 -11.90
N HIS A 216 5.21 -10.61 -11.92
CA HIS A 216 5.23 -9.18 -12.21
C HIS A 216 4.74 -8.88 -13.63
N LYS A 217 5.16 -9.70 -14.60
CA LYS A 217 4.72 -9.63 -16.00
C LYS A 217 3.23 -9.92 -16.14
N GLN A 218 2.68 -10.91 -15.45
CA GLN A 218 1.24 -11.21 -15.44
C GLN A 218 0.43 -10.00 -14.98
N MET A 219 0.91 -9.29 -13.97
CA MET A 219 0.28 -8.06 -13.47
C MET A 219 0.40 -6.87 -14.43
N GLY A 220 1.23 -6.97 -15.48
CA GLY A 220 1.49 -5.89 -16.43
C GLY A 220 2.60 -4.94 -16.02
N TYR A 221 3.57 -5.42 -15.23
CA TYR A 221 4.68 -4.63 -14.68
C TYR A 221 4.26 -3.39 -13.85
N PRO A 222 3.34 -3.54 -12.87
CA PRO A 222 2.83 -2.39 -12.12
C PRO A 222 3.85 -1.75 -11.17
N LEU A 223 4.93 -2.46 -10.80
CA LEU A 223 5.97 -1.95 -9.92
C LEU A 223 7.17 -1.37 -10.66
N GLN A 224 7.64 -0.23 -10.18
CA GLN A 224 8.90 0.36 -10.59
C GLN A 224 10.09 -0.32 -9.89
N LEU A 225 11.30 -0.19 -10.44
CA LEU A 225 12.50 -0.84 -9.88
C LEU A 225 12.79 -0.46 -8.41
N HIS A 226 12.51 0.78 -8.02
CA HIS A 226 12.72 1.23 -6.63
C HIS A 226 11.69 0.67 -5.66
N GLN A 227 10.47 0.38 -6.11
CA GLN A 227 9.43 -0.29 -5.33
C GLN A 227 9.78 -1.76 -5.09
N ILE A 228 10.24 -2.47 -6.13
CA ILE A 228 10.77 -3.84 -6.00
C ILE A 228 11.97 -3.86 -5.06
N CYS A 229 12.88 -2.87 -5.20
CA CYS A 229 14.07 -2.76 -4.36
C CYS A 229 13.73 -2.51 -2.90
N ALA A 230 12.73 -1.68 -2.61
CA ALA A 230 12.27 -1.43 -1.25
C ALA A 230 11.79 -2.73 -0.58
N ILE A 231 10.96 -3.52 -1.26
CA ILE A 231 10.51 -4.83 -0.75
C ILE A 231 11.69 -5.78 -0.57
N LEU A 232 12.59 -5.87 -1.54
CA LEU A 232 13.77 -6.73 -1.44
C LEU A 232 14.68 -6.36 -0.26
N LEU A 233 14.90 -5.06 -0.01
CA LEU A 233 15.66 -4.56 1.13
C LEU A 233 14.97 -4.91 2.46
N TYR A 234 13.64 -4.74 2.52
CA TYR A 234 12.87 -5.07 3.72
C TYR A 234 12.89 -6.58 4.03
N CYS A 235 12.58 -7.42 3.04
CA CYS A 235 12.44 -8.86 3.25
C CYS A 235 13.80 -9.58 3.39
N GLY A 236 14.83 -9.12 2.68
CA GLY A 236 16.03 -9.91 2.42
C GLY A 236 17.32 -9.40 3.02
N LYS A 237 17.36 -8.17 3.54
CA LYS A 237 18.62 -7.48 3.87
C LYS A 237 18.64 -7.00 5.31
N SER A 238 19.84 -6.79 5.84
CA SER A 238 20.05 -6.49 7.27
C SER A 238 19.58 -5.09 7.68
N CYS A 239 19.50 -4.14 6.74
CA CYS A 239 18.99 -2.80 6.99
C CYS A 239 17.56 -2.78 7.54
N ASN A 240 16.75 -3.81 7.25
CA ASN A 240 15.41 -3.92 7.78
C ASN A 240 15.37 -3.89 9.32
N GLU A 241 16.34 -4.52 10.00
CA GLU A 241 16.34 -4.54 11.47
C GLU A 241 16.41 -3.12 12.06
N ASN A 242 17.30 -2.28 11.52
CA ASN A 242 17.43 -0.89 11.94
C ASN A 242 16.25 -0.04 11.46
N PHE A 243 15.81 -0.22 10.21
CA PHE A 243 14.63 0.44 9.66
C PHE A 243 13.40 0.22 10.55
N SER A 244 13.06 -1.05 10.80
CA SER A 244 11.94 -1.47 11.65
C SER A 244 12.08 -0.94 13.08
N TYR A 245 13.29 -0.98 13.64
CA TYR A 245 13.57 -0.43 14.98
C TYR A 245 13.37 1.10 15.03
N GLU A 246 13.78 1.84 14.01
CA GLU A 246 13.59 3.28 13.97
C GLU A 246 12.13 3.68 13.74
N GLN A 247 11.37 2.92 12.94
CA GLN A 247 9.93 3.13 12.76
C GLN A 247 9.18 3.02 14.09
N ILE A 248 9.39 1.96 14.88
CA ILE A 248 8.72 1.80 16.19
C ILE A 248 9.09 2.91 17.20
N GLN A 249 10.20 3.62 16.97
CA GLN A 249 10.62 4.80 17.74
C GLN A 249 10.13 6.13 17.15
N PHE A 250 9.21 6.09 16.18
CA PHE A 250 8.68 7.25 15.46
C PHE A 250 9.74 8.03 14.65
N ARG A 251 10.86 7.39 14.26
CA ARG A 251 11.98 8.01 13.51
C ARG A 251 11.92 7.72 12.01
N HIS A 252 10.73 7.79 11.43
CA HIS A 252 10.50 7.52 9.99
C HIS A 252 11.27 8.45 9.05
N HIS A 253 11.59 9.67 9.51
CA HIS A 253 12.37 10.65 8.75
C HIS A 253 13.81 10.22 8.47
N ASN A 254 14.31 9.14 9.10
CA ASN A 254 15.60 8.54 8.77
C ASN A 254 15.55 7.64 7.52
N TRP A 255 14.34 7.20 7.13
CA TRP A 255 14.09 6.31 6.01
C TRP A 255 12.91 6.76 5.12
N PRO A 256 12.82 8.04 4.73
CA PRO A 256 11.69 8.56 3.97
C PRO A 256 11.44 7.85 2.65
N TYR A 257 12.51 7.40 1.97
CA TYR A 257 12.40 6.75 0.66
C TYR A 257 12.06 5.26 0.81
N LEU A 258 12.75 4.52 1.69
CA LEU A 258 12.41 3.11 1.94
C LEU A 258 10.98 2.98 2.45
N ASP A 259 10.56 3.78 3.43
CA ASP A 259 9.19 3.78 3.97
C ASP A 259 8.16 4.15 2.89
N GLY A 260 8.39 5.25 2.17
CA GLY A 260 7.47 5.71 1.13
C GLY A 260 7.29 4.70 -0.01
N TYR A 261 8.39 4.13 -0.52
CA TYR A 261 8.33 3.14 -1.61
C TYR A 261 7.78 1.79 -1.14
N MET A 262 7.99 1.39 0.12
CA MET A 262 7.33 0.22 0.70
C MET A 262 5.81 0.40 0.74
N GLN A 263 5.32 1.53 1.26
CA GLN A 263 3.89 1.82 1.28
C GLN A 263 3.28 1.83 -0.12
N GLU A 264 3.97 2.46 -1.08
CA GLU A 264 3.50 2.51 -2.46
C GLU A 264 3.46 1.12 -3.10
N ALA A 265 4.53 0.34 -2.95
CA ALA A 265 4.61 -1.01 -3.51
C ALA A 265 3.53 -1.94 -2.94
N ILE A 266 3.34 -1.93 -1.61
CA ILE A 266 2.30 -2.74 -0.96
C ILE A 266 0.92 -2.31 -1.44
N ARG A 267 0.64 -1.00 -1.52
CA ARG A 267 -0.65 -0.48 -2.01
C ARG A 267 -0.92 -0.82 -3.48
N ILE A 268 0.11 -0.82 -4.33
CA ILE A 268 -0.02 -1.23 -5.73
C ILE A 268 -0.32 -2.72 -5.78
N LEU A 269 0.50 -3.58 -5.17
CA LEU A 269 0.26 -5.03 -5.17
C LEU A 269 -1.06 -5.41 -4.52
N HIS A 270 -1.50 -4.65 -3.51
CA HIS A 270 -2.81 -4.78 -2.89
C HIS A 270 -3.96 -4.63 -3.92
N LYS A 271 -3.78 -3.91 -5.03
CA LYS A 271 -4.83 -3.82 -6.05
C LYS A 271 -4.81 -4.99 -7.05
N HIS A 272 -3.70 -5.72 -7.10
CA HIS A 272 -3.49 -6.81 -8.06
C HIS A 272 -3.83 -8.19 -7.49
N GLU A 273 -4.14 -8.33 -6.21
CA GLU A 273 -4.49 -9.61 -5.59
C GLU A 273 -6.00 -9.79 -5.38
N ARG A 274 -6.50 -10.98 -5.68
CA ARG A 274 -7.91 -11.39 -5.47
C ARG A 274 -8.21 -11.79 -4.03
N ARG A 275 -8.08 -10.85 -3.08
CA ARG A 275 -8.20 -11.12 -1.63
C ARG A 275 -9.61 -11.43 -1.18
N GLU A 276 -10.59 -10.96 -1.92
CA GLU A 276 -12.00 -11.23 -1.75
C GLU A 276 -12.35 -12.72 -1.98
N GLU A 277 -11.58 -13.41 -2.82
CA GLU A 277 -11.81 -14.82 -3.18
C GLU A 277 -11.19 -15.81 -2.18
N ASN A 278 -10.47 -15.33 -1.16
CA ASN A 278 -9.68 -16.18 -0.28
C ASN A 278 -9.99 -15.93 1.21
N GLU A 279 -10.07 -17.02 1.99
CA GLU A 279 -10.29 -17.04 3.46
C GLU A 279 -8.98 -17.26 4.25
N MET A 280 -7.83 -16.99 3.64
CA MET A 280 -6.53 -17.23 4.24
C MET A 280 -6.31 -16.38 5.50
N GLU A 281 -6.08 -17.07 6.60
CA GLU A 281 -5.53 -16.53 7.84
C GLU A 281 -4.01 -16.41 7.73
N VAL A 282 -3.46 -15.37 8.36
CA VAL A 282 -2.01 -15.15 8.40
C VAL A 282 -1.56 -14.80 9.81
N TYR A 283 -0.31 -15.10 10.12
CA TYR A 283 0.23 -15.05 11.47
C TYR A 283 1.55 -14.28 11.52
N CYS A 284 1.80 -13.55 12.60
CA CYS A 284 3.08 -12.90 12.89
C CYS A 284 3.58 -13.26 14.29
N GLY A 285 4.82 -13.73 14.38
CA GLY A 285 5.47 -13.99 15.66
C GLY A 285 6.22 -12.78 16.20
N LEU A 286 5.89 -12.35 17.41
CA LEU A 286 6.55 -11.27 18.12
C LEU A 286 7.34 -11.80 19.32
N LYS A 287 8.66 -11.82 19.21
CA LYS A 287 9.58 -12.25 20.28
C LYS A 287 9.50 -11.30 21.48
N ASN A 288 9.36 -11.87 22.68
CA ASN A 288 9.37 -11.13 23.96
C ASN A 288 8.33 -9.99 24.06
N VAL A 289 7.24 -10.07 23.28
CA VAL A 289 6.09 -9.16 23.38
C VAL A 289 4.95 -9.87 24.07
N ARG A 290 4.32 -9.21 25.04
CA ARG A 290 3.08 -9.64 25.68
C ARG A 290 2.25 -8.39 25.94
N LEU A 291 0.96 -8.45 25.60
CA LEU A 291 0.04 -7.32 25.74
C LEU A 291 -0.68 -7.45 27.10
N GLU A 292 -0.30 -6.63 28.07
CA GLU A 292 -0.80 -6.71 29.45
C GLU A 292 -2.25 -6.21 29.58
N ASN A 293 -2.63 -5.18 28.82
CA ASN A 293 -3.93 -4.51 28.93
C ASN A 293 -4.75 -4.60 27.64
N ILE A 294 -4.98 -5.81 27.12
CA ILE A 294 -5.71 -5.94 25.85
C ILE A 294 -7.14 -5.38 25.88
N LYS A 295 -7.77 -5.29 27.07
CA LYS A 295 -9.08 -4.68 27.27
C LYS A 295 -9.07 -3.17 26.96
N GLU A 296 -7.90 -2.53 26.97
CA GLU A 296 -7.68 -1.15 26.54
C GLU A 296 -7.44 -1.05 25.02
N ILE A 297 -7.02 -2.14 24.37
CA ILE A 297 -6.74 -2.20 22.94
C ILE A 297 -8.05 -2.52 22.19
N LYS A 298 -8.96 -1.54 22.16
CA LYS A 298 -10.22 -1.68 21.40
C LYS A 298 -9.99 -1.62 19.90
N SER A 299 -9.16 -0.68 19.47
CA SER A 299 -8.79 -0.48 18.08
C SER A 299 -7.39 0.13 17.98
N GLY A 300 -6.70 -0.12 16.88
CA GLY A 300 -5.34 0.35 16.68
C GLY A 300 -4.91 0.49 15.23
N PHE A 301 -3.63 0.83 15.08
CA PHE A 301 -2.94 1.09 13.82
C PHE A 301 -1.58 0.40 13.82
N PHE A 302 -0.95 0.30 12.65
CA PHE A 302 0.43 -0.18 12.53
C PHE A 302 1.40 1.00 12.43
N ILE A 303 2.37 1.09 13.35
CA ILE A 303 3.45 2.09 13.25
C ILE A 303 4.44 1.73 12.14
N SER A 304 4.68 0.44 11.94
CA SER A 304 5.66 -0.11 11.01
C SER A 304 5.00 -1.13 10.10
N HIS A 305 5.68 -1.49 9.02
CA HIS A 305 5.25 -2.61 8.18
C HIS A 305 5.27 -3.91 9.00
N VAL A 306 4.33 -4.81 8.73
CA VAL A 306 4.22 -6.09 9.45
C VAL A 306 4.37 -7.24 8.49
N SER A 307 5.40 -8.06 8.70
CA SER A 307 5.61 -9.32 7.99
C SER A 307 4.82 -10.45 8.64
N THR A 308 4.06 -11.17 7.82
CA THR A 308 3.19 -12.26 8.23
C THR A 308 3.41 -13.49 7.33
N SER A 309 2.97 -14.65 7.80
CA SER A 309 2.99 -15.90 7.03
C SER A 309 1.64 -16.59 7.16
N ASP A 310 1.19 -17.26 6.11
CA ASP A 310 0.08 -18.21 6.19
C ASP A 310 0.50 -19.55 6.82
N ASP A 311 1.75 -19.67 7.29
CA ASP A 311 2.23 -20.78 8.11
C ASP A 311 2.38 -20.37 9.57
N ILE A 312 1.56 -20.96 10.45
CA ILE A 312 1.66 -20.70 11.88
C ILE A 312 3.01 -21.15 12.47
N GLN A 313 3.67 -22.16 11.88
CA GLN A 313 4.98 -22.63 12.35
C GLN A 313 6.06 -21.56 12.14
N VAL A 314 5.99 -20.82 11.03
CA VAL A 314 6.88 -19.68 10.77
C VAL A 314 6.67 -18.60 11.84
N ALA A 315 5.41 -18.28 12.18
CA ALA A 315 5.13 -17.34 13.27
C ALA A 315 5.61 -17.84 14.64
N GLN A 316 5.46 -19.13 14.95
CA GLN A 316 5.98 -19.72 16.19
C GLN A 316 7.50 -19.61 16.29
N MET A 317 8.22 -19.79 15.17
CA MET A 317 9.67 -19.62 15.10
C MET A 317 10.09 -18.18 15.46
N TYR A 318 9.46 -17.17 14.85
CA TYR A 318 9.77 -15.77 15.14
C TYR A 318 9.38 -15.33 16.55
N ARG A 319 8.31 -15.91 17.09
CA ARG A 319 7.93 -15.74 18.51
C ARG A 319 8.98 -16.33 19.46
N SER A 320 9.86 -17.22 19.00
CA SER A 320 10.94 -17.85 19.77
C SER A 320 10.42 -18.75 20.90
N HIS A 321 10.87 -18.60 22.16
CA HIS A 321 10.41 -19.38 23.32
C HIS A 321 9.30 -18.68 24.13
N GLN A 322 9.20 -17.35 24.05
CA GLN A 322 8.22 -16.53 24.76
C GLN A 322 7.84 -15.32 23.91
N GLY A 323 6.54 -14.99 23.87
CA GLY A 323 6.08 -13.80 23.17
C GLY A 323 4.62 -13.85 22.77
N CYS A 324 4.31 -13.19 21.66
CA CYS A 324 2.96 -13.03 21.15
C CYS A 324 2.88 -13.55 19.71
N ILE A 325 1.77 -14.19 19.35
CA ILE A 325 1.41 -14.48 17.98
C ILE A 325 0.22 -13.60 17.63
N LEU A 326 0.41 -12.71 16.65
CA LEU A 326 -0.70 -12.00 16.03
C LEU A 326 -1.34 -12.92 14.99
N HIS A 327 -2.62 -13.16 15.12
CA HIS A 327 -3.46 -13.91 14.19
C HIS A 327 -4.34 -12.91 13.43
N PHE A 328 -4.17 -12.80 12.12
CA PHE A 328 -4.89 -11.87 11.28
C PHE A 328 -6.05 -12.59 10.58
N HIS A 329 -7.27 -12.20 10.95
CA HIS A 329 -8.49 -12.66 10.29
C HIS A 329 -8.51 -12.22 8.82
N PRO A 330 -9.13 -12.98 7.88
CA PRO A 330 -9.15 -12.64 6.45
C PRO A 330 -9.70 -11.24 6.13
N SER A 331 -10.56 -10.70 7.01
CA SER A 331 -11.06 -9.32 6.90
C SER A 331 -9.94 -8.26 6.86
N MET A 332 -8.81 -8.53 7.50
CA MET A 332 -7.64 -7.63 7.52
C MET A 332 -7.06 -7.47 6.12
N ARG A 333 -6.99 -8.58 5.38
CA ARG A 333 -6.52 -8.61 3.99
C ARG A 333 -7.55 -7.98 3.05
N ARG A 334 -8.84 -8.23 3.26
CA ARG A 334 -9.93 -7.68 2.41
C ARG A 334 -10.20 -6.18 2.57
N SER A 335 -9.54 -5.51 3.52
CA SER A 335 -9.75 -4.09 3.77
C SER A 335 -9.05 -3.21 2.72
N ASN A 336 -9.78 -2.27 2.12
CA ASN A 336 -9.23 -1.27 1.18
C ASN A 336 -8.36 -0.20 1.83
N TRP A 337 -8.21 -0.23 3.16
CA TRP A 337 -7.49 0.78 3.94
C TRP A 337 -6.46 0.16 4.89
N ILE A 338 -6.31 -1.16 4.83
CA ILE A 338 -5.23 -1.91 5.49
C ILE A 338 -4.54 -2.66 4.35
N ASP A 339 -3.64 -1.94 3.67
CA ASP A 339 -2.98 -2.48 2.49
C ASP A 339 -2.10 -3.68 2.89
N SER A 340 -2.20 -4.74 2.09
CA SER A 340 -1.44 -5.97 2.25
C SER A 340 -1.21 -6.66 0.91
N CYS A 341 -0.09 -7.37 0.79
CA CYS A 341 0.27 -8.13 -0.39
C CYS A 341 1.16 -9.35 -0.09
N ASP A 342 1.06 -10.36 -0.93
CA ASP A 342 1.98 -11.48 -1.08
C ASP A 342 3.24 -10.99 -1.79
N VAL A 343 4.36 -11.05 -1.08
CA VAL A 343 5.69 -10.70 -1.61
C VAL A 343 6.59 -11.92 -1.74
N SER A 344 6.05 -13.13 -1.62
CA SER A 344 6.83 -14.37 -1.68
C SER A 344 7.61 -14.51 -2.98
N TRP A 345 7.16 -13.91 -4.09
CA TRP A 345 7.88 -13.86 -5.37
C TRP A 345 9.07 -12.88 -5.38
N ILE A 346 9.07 -11.86 -4.51
CA ILE A 346 10.19 -10.91 -4.31
C ILE A 346 11.13 -11.39 -3.21
N SER A 347 10.59 -11.84 -2.08
CA SER A 347 11.34 -12.22 -0.88
C SER A 347 12.35 -13.33 -1.20
N PRO A 348 13.59 -13.25 -0.72
CA PRO A 348 14.56 -14.33 -0.92
C PRO A 348 14.20 -15.58 -0.08
N PHE A 349 13.38 -15.43 0.97
CA PHE A 349 12.99 -16.50 1.87
C PHE A 349 11.66 -17.13 1.44
N LYS A 350 11.66 -17.81 0.28
CA LYS A 350 10.44 -18.41 -0.31
C LYS A 350 9.64 -19.31 0.64
N HIS A 351 10.33 -19.97 1.56
CA HIS A 351 9.74 -20.89 2.54
C HIS A 351 8.95 -20.16 3.65
N GLU A 352 9.26 -18.89 3.93
CA GLU A 352 8.52 -18.07 4.90
C GLU A 352 7.16 -17.65 4.38
N ARG A 353 6.94 -17.77 3.07
CA ARG A 353 5.61 -17.58 2.47
C ARG A 353 5.05 -16.18 2.74
N GLU A 354 5.95 -15.21 2.78
CA GLU A 354 5.76 -13.88 3.35
C GLU A 354 4.64 -13.06 2.70
N ILE A 355 3.81 -12.48 3.56
CA ILE A 355 2.73 -11.54 3.24
C ILE A 355 2.96 -10.29 4.09
N LEU A 356 3.08 -9.13 3.43
CA LEU A 356 3.33 -7.87 4.10
C LEU A 356 2.05 -7.08 4.28
N PHE A 357 1.90 -6.48 5.46
CA PHE A 357 0.98 -5.39 5.72
C PHE A 357 1.72 -4.06 5.72
N SER A 358 1.14 -3.06 5.08
CA SER A 358 1.65 -1.69 5.13
C SER A 358 1.42 -1.10 6.52
N ARG A 359 2.33 -0.21 6.96
CA ARG A 359 2.04 0.64 8.11
C ARG A 359 0.80 1.49 7.82
N SER A 360 0.06 1.86 8.86
CA SER A 360 -1.17 2.63 8.69
C SER A 360 -0.89 4.00 8.05
N PHE A 361 -1.74 4.36 7.09
CA PHE A 361 -1.73 5.67 6.44
C PHE A 361 -2.88 6.54 6.95
N VAL A 362 -2.60 7.68 7.59
CA VAL A 362 -3.56 8.60 8.24
C VAL A 362 -4.17 9.60 7.26
N GLY A 363 -3.41 10.07 6.28
CA GLY A 363 -3.84 11.05 5.29
C GLY A 363 -4.46 12.32 5.87
N ASN A 364 -4.98 13.19 5.00
CA ASN A 364 -5.69 14.41 5.39
C ASN A 364 -7.16 14.17 5.79
N PHE A 365 -7.50 12.97 6.28
CA PHE A 365 -8.87 12.64 6.63
C PHE A 365 -9.29 13.26 7.97
N ASP A 366 -10.61 13.42 8.14
CA ASP A 366 -11.21 13.68 9.45
C ASP A 366 -10.88 12.50 10.37
N GLU A 367 -10.26 12.76 11.53
CA GLU A 367 -9.78 11.75 12.49
C GLU A 367 -10.87 10.72 12.83
N ARG A 368 -12.14 11.16 12.91
CA ARG A 368 -13.28 10.28 13.20
C ARG A 368 -13.64 9.32 12.07
N LYS A 369 -13.37 9.69 10.82
CA LYS A 369 -13.59 8.82 9.66
C LYS A 369 -12.41 7.86 9.48
N HIS A 370 -11.21 8.35 9.73
CA HIS A 370 -9.98 7.59 9.59
C HIS A 370 -9.92 6.41 10.56
N THR A 371 -10.17 6.67 11.85
CA THR A 371 -10.26 5.65 12.92
C THR A 371 -11.23 4.50 12.63
N ARG A 372 -12.21 4.67 11.74
CA ARG A 372 -13.16 3.60 11.40
C ARG A 372 -12.75 2.75 10.22
N ILE A 373 -12.07 3.33 9.24
CA ILE A 373 -11.84 2.66 7.95
C ILE A 373 -10.53 1.89 7.91
N SER A 374 -9.47 2.40 8.54
CA SER A 374 -8.11 1.82 8.48
C SER A 374 -7.66 1.16 9.78
N ALA A 375 -8.47 1.23 10.84
CA ALA A 375 -8.14 0.63 12.13
C ALA A 375 -8.47 -0.87 12.16
N TRP A 376 -7.71 -1.60 12.95
CA TRP A 376 -8.01 -2.98 13.34
C TRP A 376 -8.50 -3.04 14.79
N ASN A 377 -9.29 -4.05 15.13
CA ASN A 377 -9.63 -4.43 16.51
C ASN A 377 -8.76 -5.60 16.95
N ALA A 378 -8.52 -5.73 18.26
CA ALA A 378 -7.77 -6.85 18.83
C ALA A 378 -8.58 -7.59 19.90
N LYS A 379 -8.40 -8.91 19.96
CA LYS A 379 -8.98 -9.78 20.99
C LYS A 379 -7.99 -10.88 21.37
N VAL A 380 -7.89 -11.23 22.65
CA VAL A 380 -7.17 -12.44 23.07
C VAL A 380 -7.96 -13.67 22.64
N GLU A 381 -7.33 -14.49 21.81
CA GLU A 381 -7.87 -15.77 21.37
C GLU A 381 -7.48 -16.90 22.34
N SER A 382 -6.22 -16.93 22.73
CA SER A 382 -5.69 -17.83 23.76
C SER A 382 -4.49 -17.21 24.48
N GLU A 383 -4.25 -17.64 25.71
CA GLU A 383 -3.11 -17.18 26.50
C GLU A 383 -2.66 -18.27 27.47
N ASP A 384 -1.36 -18.57 27.45
CA ASP A 384 -0.68 -19.44 28.41
C ASP A 384 0.56 -18.74 29.00
N GLU A 385 1.33 -19.43 29.84
CA GLU A 385 2.53 -18.88 30.49
C GLU A 385 3.55 -18.30 29.47
N TYR A 386 3.66 -18.88 28.29
CA TYR A 386 4.71 -18.60 27.31
C TYR A 386 4.24 -17.81 26.09
N THR A 387 2.98 -17.96 25.70
CA THR A 387 2.44 -17.41 24.46
C THR A 387 1.09 -16.74 24.70
N GLN A 388 0.94 -15.58 24.07
CA GLN A 388 -0.35 -14.91 23.92
C GLN A 388 -0.71 -14.89 22.44
N MET A 389 -1.91 -15.37 22.08
CA MET A 389 -2.42 -15.32 20.71
C MET A 389 -3.49 -14.25 20.60
N ILE A 390 -3.28 -13.29 19.70
CA ILE A 390 -4.10 -12.10 19.54
C ILE A 390 -4.75 -12.11 18.16
N LEU A 391 -6.07 -12.21 18.12
CA LEU A 391 -6.85 -12.08 16.90
C LEU A 391 -7.00 -10.61 16.53
N LEU A 392 -6.59 -10.26 15.32
CA LEU A 392 -6.77 -8.97 14.69
C LEU A 392 -7.85 -9.06 13.61
N THR A 393 -8.82 -8.15 13.68
CA THR A 393 -9.95 -8.03 12.75
C THR A 393 -10.06 -6.61 12.23
N TRP A 394 -10.63 -6.43 11.04
CA TRP A 394 -10.86 -5.09 10.51
C TRP A 394 -12.03 -4.43 11.25
N THR A 395 -11.84 -3.23 11.79
CA THR A 395 -12.86 -2.55 12.60
C THR A 395 -14.20 -2.44 11.89
N ARG A 396 -14.19 -2.17 10.58
CA ARG A 396 -15.42 -2.07 9.78
C ARG A 396 -16.08 -3.42 9.56
N TYR A 397 -15.31 -4.48 9.40
CA TYR A 397 -15.87 -5.83 9.29
C TYR A 397 -16.71 -6.16 10.53
N ASP A 398 -16.16 -5.94 11.72
CA ASP A 398 -16.87 -6.20 12.98
C ASP A 398 -18.17 -5.39 13.14
N GLN A 399 -18.19 -4.16 12.62
CA GLN A 399 -19.38 -3.29 12.68
C GLN A 399 -20.56 -3.83 11.87
N PHE A 400 -20.30 -4.52 10.76
CA PHE A 400 -21.33 -4.92 9.80
C PHE A 400 -21.59 -6.42 9.77
N ILE A 401 -20.66 -7.28 10.21
CA ILE A 401 -20.75 -8.74 10.05
C ILE A 401 -22.06 -9.32 10.58
N GLN A 402 -22.51 -8.91 11.78
CA GLN A 402 -23.76 -9.43 12.35
C GLN A 402 -24.99 -9.05 11.50
N GLN A 403 -25.02 -7.84 10.94
CA GLN A 403 -26.11 -7.40 10.06
C GLN A 403 -26.07 -8.14 8.73
N THR A 404 -24.87 -8.32 8.15
CA THR A 404 -24.67 -9.10 6.94
C THR A 404 -25.19 -10.53 7.12
N MET A 405 -24.82 -11.20 8.22
CA MET A 405 -25.27 -12.57 8.51
C MET A 405 -26.79 -12.64 8.74
N ASN A 406 -27.37 -11.66 9.44
CA ASN A 406 -28.82 -11.61 9.65
C ASN A 406 -29.59 -11.42 8.33
N ILE A 407 -29.13 -10.54 7.44
CA ILE A 407 -29.75 -10.34 6.12
C ILE A 407 -29.58 -11.58 5.25
N SER A 408 -28.40 -12.20 5.26
CA SER A 408 -28.18 -13.46 4.53
C SER A 408 -29.17 -14.53 4.98
N LYS A 409 -29.40 -14.66 6.28
CA LYS A 409 -30.40 -15.58 6.84
C LYS A 409 -31.83 -15.24 6.39
N ILE A 410 -32.22 -13.97 6.37
CA ILE A 410 -33.53 -13.52 5.86
C ILE A 410 -33.69 -13.88 4.37
N LEU A 411 -32.61 -13.78 3.60
CA LEU A 411 -32.55 -14.13 2.17
C LEU A 411 -32.32 -15.62 1.91
N ASN A 412 -32.38 -16.47 2.94
CA ASN A 412 -32.09 -17.91 2.86
C ASN A 412 -30.73 -18.25 2.21
N HIS A 413 -29.71 -17.43 2.46
CA HIS A 413 -28.37 -17.55 1.89
C HIS A 413 -28.32 -17.51 0.36
N SER A 414 -29.36 -16.98 -0.31
CA SER A 414 -29.42 -16.87 -1.77
C SER A 414 -28.52 -15.78 -2.36
N MET A 415 -27.96 -14.91 -1.51
CA MET A 415 -27.13 -13.78 -1.90
C MET A 415 -25.77 -13.87 -1.22
N ASP A 416 -24.73 -13.56 -2.00
CA ASP A 416 -23.35 -13.52 -1.53
C ASP A 416 -23.16 -12.52 -0.37
N LEU A 417 -22.35 -12.90 0.62
CA LEU A 417 -22.13 -12.09 1.83
C LEU A 417 -21.39 -10.78 1.53
N ASN A 418 -20.47 -10.77 0.56
CA ASN A 418 -19.76 -9.55 0.16
C ASN A 418 -20.70 -8.56 -0.52
N LEU A 419 -21.66 -9.05 -1.31
CA LEU A 419 -22.70 -8.20 -1.92
C LEU A 419 -23.60 -7.56 -0.86
N ILE A 420 -24.08 -8.35 0.11
CA ILE A 420 -24.89 -7.83 1.23
C ILE A 420 -24.11 -6.77 2.01
N TYR A 421 -22.85 -7.06 2.36
CA TYR A 421 -21.97 -6.13 3.05
C TYR A 421 -21.79 -4.82 2.28
N THR A 422 -21.56 -4.91 0.97
CA THR A 422 -21.37 -3.75 0.09
C THR A 422 -22.61 -2.86 0.09
N ILE A 423 -23.80 -3.44 -0.10
CA ILE A 423 -25.06 -2.70 -0.06
C ILE A 423 -25.25 -2.01 1.30
N LEU A 424 -25.01 -2.71 2.40
CA LEU A 424 -25.10 -2.16 3.75
C LEU A 424 -24.20 -0.95 3.96
N VAL A 425 -22.94 -1.06 3.52
CA VAL A 425 -21.95 0.01 3.62
C VAL A 425 -22.36 1.21 2.77
N THR A 426 -22.78 0.99 1.52
CA THR A 426 -23.19 2.06 0.60
C THR A 426 -24.40 2.82 1.14
N VAL A 427 -25.43 2.11 1.62
CA VAL A 427 -26.67 2.71 2.13
C VAL A 427 -26.43 3.50 3.42
N LYS A 428 -25.68 2.95 4.38
CA LYS A 428 -25.49 3.61 5.68
C LYS A 428 -24.57 4.81 5.64
N GLU A 429 -23.58 4.80 4.75
CA GLU A 429 -22.50 5.80 4.79
C GLU A 429 -22.47 6.73 3.59
N ASN A 430 -23.45 6.64 2.68
CA ASN A 430 -23.45 7.37 1.40
C ASN A 430 -22.13 7.14 0.62
N MET A 431 -21.55 5.95 0.79
CA MET A 431 -20.28 5.51 0.21
C MET A 431 -20.49 5.00 -1.23
N PHE A 432 -21.11 5.80 -2.09
CA PHE A 432 -21.17 5.52 -3.54
C PHE A 432 -19.80 5.60 -4.24
N LYS A 433 -18.70 5.81 -3.50
CA LYS A 433 -17.40 6.20 -4.08
C LYS A 433 -16.36 5.10 -4.17
N TYR A 434 -16.59 3.91 -3.62
CA TYR A 434 -15.58 2.86 -3.59
C TYR A 434 -16.24 1.50 -3.76
N PHE A 435 -16.32 1.04 -5.00
CA PHE A 435 -16.80 -0.29 -5.37
C PHE A 435 -15.63 -1.29 -5.36
N ILE A 436 -15.90 -2.53 -4.98
CA ILE A 436 -15.14 -3.74 -5.35
C ILE A 436 -16.12 -4.79 -5.88
N PHE A 437 -15.60 -5.62 -6.77
CA PHE A 437 -16.21 -6.60 -7.66
C PHE A 437 -17.14 -7.65 -7.02
N ILE A 438 -18.02 -8.15 -7.89
CA ILE A 438 -18.73 -9.43 -7.81
C ILE A 438 -17.93 -10.47 -8.60
#